data_AF-A0A7L6BKY2-F1
#
_entry.id   AF-A0A7L6BKY2-F1
#
_cell.length_a   1.000
_cell.length_b   1.000
_cell.length_c   1.000
_cell.angle_alpha   90.00
_cell.angle_beta   90.00
_cell.angle_gamma   90.00
#
_symmetry.space_group_name_H-M   'P 1'
#
loop_
_entity.id
_entity.type
_entity.pdbx_description
1 polymer ?
#
loop_
_entity_poly.entity_id
_entity_poly.type
_entity_poly.pdbx_seq_one_letter_code
_entity_poly.pdbx_strand_id
1 'polypeptide(L)' 'MEKHEIDHQAKWLHIKYDGEDRDDECVNELSIYQNADEPELQMLVSNIDFDNISHDNTFTLTKEDAKILIEYLKDWIN' A
#
# COMPACT_ATOMS: atom_id res chain seq x y z
N MET A 1 -11.90 -10.69 -12.22
CA MET A 1 -10.78 -9.74 -12.06
C MET A 1 -9.68 -10.47 -11.32
N GLU A 2 -8.41 -10.17 -11.59
CA GLU A 2 -7.35 -10.62 -10.68
C GLU A 2 -7.63 -9.96 -9.32
N LYS A 3 -7.61 -10.73 -8.24
CA LYS A 3 -7.91 -10.21 -6.90
C LYS A 3 -6.92 -9.16 -6.42
N HIS A 4 -5.81 -9.01 -7.12
CA HIS A 4 -4.69 -8.17 -6.76
C HIS A 4 -4.25 -7.39 -7.98
N GLU A 5 -4.16 -6.08 -7.85
CA GLU A 5 -3.71 -5.17 -8.91
C GLU A 5 -2.62 -4.26 -8.36
N ILE A 6 -1.52 -4.13 -9.10
CA ILE A 6 -0.47 -3.15 -8.82
C ILE A 6 -0.42 -2.18 -9.99
N ASP A 7 -0.57 -0.90 -9.69
CA ASP A 7 -0.48 0.19 -10.66
C ASP A 7 0.47 1.28 -10.17
N HIS A 8 1.29 1.80 -11.09
CA HIS A 8 2.24 2.87 -10.82
C HIS A 8 1.97 4.06 -11.74
N GLN A 9 1.44 5.13 -11.16
CA GLN A 9 1.05 6.34 -11.88
C GLN A 9 1.84 7.55 -11.38
N ALA A 10 2.77 8.03 -12.20
CA ALA A 10 3.62 9.19 -11.91
C ALA A 10 4.42 9.05 -10.60
N LYS A 11 3.89 9.59 -9.49
CA LYS A 11 4.49 9.54 -8.14
C LYS A 11 3.74 8.58 -7.19
N TRP A 12 2.71 7.91 -7.69
CA TRP A 12 1.86 7.03 -6.91
C TRP A 12 2.10 5.57 -7.26
N LEU A 13 2.14 4.74 -6.23
CA LEU A 13 1.99 3.29 -6.35
C LEU A 13 0.69 2.90 -5.63
N HIS A 14 -0.17 2.18 -6.33
CA HIS A 14 -1.41 1.63 -5.81
C HIS A 14 -1.32 0.11 -5.83
N ILE A 15 -1.56 -0.51 -4.69
CA ILE A 15 -1.68 -1.96 -4.54
C ILE A 15 -3.08 -2.22 -4.02
N LYS A 16 -3.94 -2.72 -4.91
CA LYS A 16 -5.34 -3.01 -4.62
C LYS A 16 -5.53 -4.49 -4.42
N TYR A 17 -6.42 -4.82 -3.51
CA TYR A 17 -6.82 -6.17 -3.22
C TYR A 17 -8.33 -6.25 -3.02
N ASP A 18 -9.01 -7.02 -3.87
CA ASP A 18 -10.48 -7.18 -3.90
C ASP A 18 -10.96 -8.18 -2.81
N GLY A 19 -10.56 -7.93 -1.57
CA GLY A 19 -10.98 -8.69 -0.37
C GLY A 19 -10.24 -10.00 -0.14
N GLU A 20 -10.06 -10.37 1.14
CA GLU A 20 -9.55 -11.70 1.50
C GLU A 20 -10.58 -12.79 1.15
N ASP A 21 -10.10 -14.01 0.87
CA ASP A 21 -10.94 -15.20 0.63
C ASP A 21 -11.92 -15.54 1.78
N ARG A 22 -11.91 -14.79 2.90
CA ARG A 22 -12.68 -15.16 4.09
C ARG A 22 -13.61 -14.16 4.75
N ASP A 23 -13.47 -12.83 4.76
CA ASP A 23 -14.24 -12.10 5.79
C ASP A 23 -14.95 -10.76 5.47
N ASP A 24 -14.77 -10.07 4.33
CA ASP A 24 -15.58 -8.85 4.12
C ASP A 24 -15.87 -8.42 2.67
N GLU A 25 -15.37 -9.06 1.62
CA GLU A 25 -15.51 -8.57 0.23
C GLU A 25 -15.10 -7.08 0.04
N CYS A 26 -14.44 -6.47 1.02
CA CYS A 26 -14.13 -5.05 1.04
C CYS A 26 -12.78 -4.82 0.38
N VAL A 27 -12.73 -3.83 -0.51
CA VAL A 27 -11.51 -3.48 -1.22
C VAL A 27 -10.53 -2.87 -0.24
N ASN A 28 -9.33 -3.45 -0.19
CA ASN A 28 -8.20 -2.88 0.52
C ASN A 28 -7.26 -2.26 -0.51
N GLU A 29 -6.79 -1.05 -0.24
CA GLU A 29 -5.82 -0.38 -1.11
C GLU A 29 -4.70 0.23 -0.28
N LEU A 30 -3.47 -0.17 -0.60
CA LEU A 30 -2.27 0.53 -0.17
C LEU A 30 -1.86 1.52 -1.26
N SER A 31 -1.93 2.80 -0.94
CA SER A 31 -1.45 3.90 -1.77
C SER A 31 -0.15 4.47 -1.21
N ILE A 32 0.86 4.62 -2.04
CA ILE A 32 2.16 5.17 -1.66
C ILE A 32 2.44 6.38 -2.53
N TYR A 33 2.73 7.53 -1.92
CA TYR A 33 3.14 8.73 -2.63
C TYR A 33 4.64 8.99 -2.44
N GLN A 34 5.37 9.03 -3.54
CA GLN A 34 6.79 9.32 -3.54
C GLN A 34 7.06 10.78 -3.88
N ASN A 35 7.66 11.51 -2.94
CA ASN A 35 8.21 12.84 -3.20
C ASN A 35 9.67 12.91 -2.75
N ALA A 36 10.58 13.26 -3.66
CA ALA A 36 12.02 13.25 -3.40
C ALA A 36 12.45 14.28 -2.33
N ASP A 37 11.68 15.37 -2.23
CA ASP A 37 11.92 16.46 -1.29
C ASP A 37 11.41 16.15 0.13
N GLU A 38 10.59 15.10 0.29
CA GLU A 38 10.09 14.70 1.60
C GLU A 38 11.11 13.79 2.31
N PRO A 39 11.26 13.94 3.64
CA PRO A 39 12.12 13.08 4.43
C PRO A 39 11.54 11.66 4.60
N GLU A 40 10.22 11.53 4.44
CA GLU A 40 9.46 10.30 4.69
C GLU A 40 8.58 9.94 3.49
N LEU A 41 8.45 8.64 3.24
CA LEU A 41 7.53 8.07 2.28
C LEU A 41 6.15 7.91 2.94
N GLN A 42 5.15 8.60 2.41
CA GLN A 42 3.79 8.55 2.93
C GLN A 42 3.04 7.36 2.34
N MET A 43 2.42 6.57 3.21
CA MET A 43 1.64 5.40 2.85
C MET A 43 0.24 5.52 3.46
N LEU A 44 -0.78 5.25 2.66
CA LEU A 44 -2.18 5.22 3.05
C LEU A 44 -2.70 3.81 2.83
N VAL A 45 -3.12 3.16 3.90
CA VAL A 45 -3.87 1.91 3.85
C VAL A 45 -5.33 2.27 3.99
N SER A 46 -6.10 2.01 2.95
CA SER A 46 -7.53 2.31 2.89
C SER A 46 -8.33 1.01 2.83
N ASN A 47 -9.43 1.01 3.57
CA ASN A 47 -10.41 -0.07 3.61
C ASN A 47 -11.78 0.60 3.76
N ILE A 48 -12.69 0.31 2.83
CA ILE A 48 -14.07 0.80 2.88
C ILE A 48 -14.96 -0.38 3.22
N ASP A 49 -15.68 -0.29 4.32
CA ASP A 49 -16.60 -1.36 4.75
C ASP A 49 -17.93 -1.35 3.98
N PHE A 50 -18.81 -2.31 4.29
CA PHE A 50 -20.14 -2.43 3.68
C PHE A 50 -21.06 -1.23 3.91
N ASP A 51 -20.83 -0.46 4.97
CA ASP A 51 -21.58 0.76 5.29
C ASP A 51 -20.96 2.00 4.62
N ASN A 52 -19.96 1.80 3.76
CA ASN A 52 -19.20 2.83 3.05
C ASN A 52 -18.46 3.77 4.03
N ILE A 53 -18.04 3.24 5.18
CA ILE A 53 -17.19 3.92 6.16
C ILE A 53 -15.73 3.63 5.83
N SER A 54 -14.92 4.68 5.78
CA SER A 54 -13.47 4.57 5.54
C SER A 54 -12.71 4.28 6.84
N HIS A 55 -11.93 3.20 6.84
CA HIS A 55 -11.05 2.80 7.94
C HIS A 55 -9.57 3.04 7.59
N ASP A 56 -9.29 4.28 7.18
CA ASP A 56 -7.98 4.67 6.69
C ASP A 56 -6.93 4.71 7.80
N ASN A 57 -5.77 4.13 7.52
CA ASN A 57 -4.58 4.25 8.34
C ASN A 57 -3.45 4.87 7.53
N THR A 58 -2.82 5.88 8.12
CA THR A 58 -1.61 6.48 7.56
C THR A 58 -0.39 5.91 8.25
N PHE A 59 0.62 5.58 7.47
CA PHE A 59 1.91 5.10 7.93
C PHE A 59 3.01 5.81 7.14
N THR A 60 4.17 6.02 7.77
CA THR A 60 5.29 6.66 7.11
C THR A 60 6.55 5.83 7.28
N LEU A 61 7.34 5.76 6.21
CA LEU A 61 8.67 5.15 6.24
C LEU A 61 9.72 6.25 6.12
N THR A 62 10.70 6.25 7.01
CA THR A 62 11.92 7.01 6.77
C THR A 62 12.72 6.41 5.62
N LYS A 63 13.71 7.14 5.10
CA LYS A 63 14.64 6.60 4.09
C LYS A 63 15.42 5.40 4.62
N GLU A 64 15.66 5.32 5.92
CA GLU A 64 16.32 4.20 6.59
C GLU A 64 15.41 2.97 6.63
N ASP A 65 14.15 3.13 7.00
CA ASP A 65 13.17 2.03 7.00
C ASP A 65 12.96 1.49 5.58
N ALA A 66 12.90 2.38 4.58
CA ALA A 66 12.78 2.00 3.18
C ALA A 66 13.99 1.15 2.70
N LYS A 67 15.21 1.46 3.15
CA LYS A 67 16.40 0.63 2.83
C LYS A 67 16.27 -0.77 3.43
N ILE A 68 15.79 -0.90 4.66
CA ILE A 68 15.56 -2.19 5.31
C ILE A 68 14.52 -2.99 4.53
N LEU A 69 13.42 -2.36 4.12
CA LEU A 69 12.38 -2.98 3.30
C LEU A 69 12.93 -3.47 1.96
N ILE A 70 13.76 -2.66 1.28
CA ILE A 70 14.41 -3.04 0.02
C ILE A 70 15.24 -4.30 0.18
N GLU A 71 16.07 -4.40 1.23
CA GLU A 71 16.90 -5.59 1.45
C GLU A 71 16.06 -6.82 1.77
N TYR A 72 15.02 -6.68 2.61
CA TYR A 72 14.07 -7.76 2.90
C TYR A 72 13.40 -8.31 1.64
N LEU A 73 12.96 -7.43 0.73
CA LEU A 73 12.32 -7.82 -0.53
C LEU A 73 13.32 -8.46 -1.51
N LYS A 74 14.55 -7.93 -1.60
CA LYS A 74 15.60 -8.54 -2.43
C LYS A 74 15.97 -9.94 -1.97
N ASP A 75 16.03 -10.16 -0.65
CA ASP A 75 16.32 -11.48 -0.07
C ASP A 75 15.21 -12.49 -0.37
N TRP A 76 13.95 -12.05 -0.50
CA TRP A 76 12.84 -12.93 -0.87
C TRP A 76 12.79 -13.25 -2.37
N ILE A 77 13.20 -12.29 -3.22
CA ILE A 77 13.19 -12.45 -4.68
C ILE A 77 14.30 -13.38 -5.18
N ASN A 78 15.46 -13.40 -4.52
CA ASN A 78 16.64 -14.19 -4.91
C ASN A 78 16.70 -15.55 -4.20
#